data_AF-A0A937Z8U9-F1
#
_entry.id   AF-A0A937Z8U9-F1
#
_cell.length_a   1.000
_cell.length_b   1.000
_cell.length_c   1.000
_cell.angle_alpha   90.00
_cell.angle_beta   90.00
_cell.angle_gamma   90.00
#
_symmetry.space_group_name_H-M   'P 1'
#
loop_
_entity.id
_entity.type
_entity.pdbx_description
1 polymer ?
#
loop_
_entity_poly.entity_id
_entity_poly.type
_entity_poly.pdbx_seq_one_letter_code
_entity_poly.pdbx_strand_id
1 'polypeptide(L)'
;MISAAPSDTTMGPIRAWLIFMALLVFCMVIVGGATRLTDSGLSITEWQPLRGAIPPLSEADWQAAFEKYKLIPEAQTVNAGMSLAEFKFIYWWEWSHRFLGRFIGLAFFLPLTFFAIRRMISRRLLMRLLLIFVLGGLQGALGWYMVASGLVDRVDVSQYRLAAHLTVAVLIFGALLWVAFDLGFVRQWRNARLSRLAIFMVLLILLQIAAGGFVAGL
;
A
#
# COMPACT_ATOMS: atom_id res chain seq x y z
N MET A 1 20.03 -32.73 -9.61
CA MET A 1 18.57 -32.90 -9.76
C MET A 1 18.02 -31.68 -10.48
N ILE A 2 17.60 -31.86 -11.73
CA ILE A 2 17.07 -30.80 -12.59
C ILE A 2 15.65 -30.49 -12.08
N SER A 3 15.42 -29.27 -11.58
CA SER A 3 14.08 -28.78 -11.26
C SER A 3 13.31 -28.69 -12.58
N ALA A 4 12.32 -29.56 -12.77
CA ALA A 4 11.37 -29.44 -13.86
C ALA A 4 10.77 -28.02 -13.84
N ALA A 5 10.73 -27.36 -14.99
CA ALA A 5 10.05 -26.08 -15.12
C ALA A 5 8.55 -26.30 -14.82
N PRO A 6 7.91 -25.46 -14.00
CA PRO A 6 6.48 -25.61 -13.72
C PRO A 6 5.68 -25.56 -15.04
N SER A 7 4.74 -26.48 -15.22
CA SER A 7 3.89 -26.58 -16.41
C SER A 7 2.96 -25.37 -16.53
N ASP A 8 2.57 -24.98 -17.75
CA ASP A 8 1.69 -23.83 -18.06
C ASP A 8 0.41 -23.79 -17.20
N THR A 9 -0.12 -24.95 -16.82
CA THR A 9 -1.30 -25.11 -15.94
C THR A 9 -1.12 -24.56 -14.53
N THR A 10 0.10 -24.51 -14.00
CA THR A 10 0.41 -23.97 -12.66
C THR A 10 0.67 -22.47 -12.65
N MET A 11 1.04 -21.88 -13.79
CA MET A 11 1.34 -20.46 -13.90
C MET A 11 0.08 -19.58 -13.95
N GLY A 12 -1.02 -20.09 -14.51
CA GLY A 12 -2.29 -19.38 -14.59
C GLY A 12 -2.82 -18.86 -13.24
N PRO A 13 -2.96 -19.73 -12.21
CA PRO A 13 -3.41 -19.31 -10.88
C PRO A 13 -2.48 -18.29 -10.20
N ILE A 14 -1.16 -18.47 -10.31
CA ILE A 14 -0.18 -17.55 -9.73
C ILE A 14 -0.26 -16.18 -10.40
N ARG A 15 -0.36 -16.16 -11.74
CA ARG A 15 -0.52 -14.93 -12.51
C ARG A 15 -1.82 -14.20 -12.16
N ALA A 16 -2.94 -14.91 -12.09
CA ALA A 16 -4.23 -14.34 -11.70
C ALA A 16 -4.17 -13.73 -10.28
N TRP A 17 -3.55 -14.44 -9.34
CA TRP A 17 -3.30 -13.93 -8.00
C TRP A 17 -2.44 -12.65 -8.01
N LEU A 18 -1.35 -12.60 -8.77
CA LEU A 18 -0.52 -11.39 -8.85
C LEU A 18 -1.24 -10.20 -9.50
N ILE A 19 -2.08 -10.44 -10.50
CA ILE A 19 -2.94 -9.40 -11.10
C ILE A 19 -3.96 -8.90 -10.08
N PHE A 20 -4.58 -9.81 -9.32
CA PHE A 20 -5.48 -9.44 -8.23
C PHE A 20 -4.76 -8.61 -7.15
N MET A 21 -3.54 -8.98 -6.77
CA MET A 21 -2.73 -8.18 -5.85
C MET A 21 -2.41 -6.79 -6.42
N ALA A 22 -2.08 -6.69 -7.71
CA ALA A 22 -1.85 -5.40 -8.36
C ALA A 22 -3.11 -4.53 -8.34
N LEU A 23 -4.29 -5.10 -8.57
CA LEU A 23 -5.57 -4.39 -8.45
C LEU A 23 -5.81 -3.89 -7.03
N LEU A 24 -5.53 -4.72 -6.00
CA LEU A 24 -5.65 -4.27 -4.61
C LEU A 24 -4.69 -3.12 -4.29
N VAL A 25 -3.44 -3.18 -4.74
CA VAL A 25 -2.47 -2.08 -4.56
C VAL A 25 -2.91 -0.81 -5.31
N PHE A 26 -3.49 -0.95 -6.49
CA PHE A 26 -4.07 0.19 -7.21
C PHE A 26 -5.22 0.83 -6.41
N CYS A 27 -6.16 0.04 -5.89
CA CYS A 27 -7.20 0.52 -4.98
C CYS A 27 -6.61 1.17 -3.73
N MET A 28 -5.55 0.61 -3.16
CA MET A 28 -4.84 1.16 -1.99
C MET A 28 -4.29 2.56 -2.27
N VAL A 29 -3.71 2.79 -3.45
CA VAL A 29 -3.21 4.11 -3.85
C VAL A 29 -4.37 5.11 -3.96
N ILE A 30 -5.52 4.70 -4.52
CA ILE A 30 -6.71 5.58 -4.62
C ILE A 30 -7.24 5.92 -3.23
N VAL A 31 -7.45 4.92 -2.37
CA VAL A 31 -7.97 5.12 -1.01
C VAL A 31 -7.01 5.95 -0.15
N GLY A 32 -5.70 5.72 -0.28
CA GLY A 32 -4.67 6.54 0.36
C GLY A 32 -4.66 7.98 -0.16
N GLY A 33 -4.84 8.18 -1.47
CA GLY A 33 -5.01 9.50 -2.08
C GLY A 33 -6.25 10.23 -1.55
N ALA A 34 -7.39 9.55 -1.44
CA ALA A 34 -8.60 10.10 -0.85
C ALA A 34 -8.38 10.48 0.64
N THR A 35 -7.73 9.61 1.41
CA THR A 35 -7.38 9.87 2.83
C THR A 35 -6.52 11.13 2.98
N ARG A 36 -5.60 11.38 2.03
CA ARG A 36 -4.79 12.60 2.01
C ARG A 36 -5.60 13.84 1.63
N LEU A 37 -6.41 13.75 0.57
CA LEU A 37 -7.18 14.87 0.02
C LEU A 37 -8.35 15.31 0.92
N THR A 38 -8.73 14.46 1.87
CA THR A 38 -9.78 14.73 2.87
C THR A 38 -9.19 14.99 4.27
N ASP A 39 -7.88 15.24 4.35
CA ASP A 39 -7.13 15.47 5.60
C ASP A 39 -7.47 14.47 6.71
N SER A 40 -7.64 13.21 6.31
CA SER A 40 -8.03 12.11 7.21
C SER A 40 -6.84 11.36 7.78
N GLY A 41 -5.61 11.74 7.41
CA GLY A 41 -4.41 10.95 7.67
C GLY A 41 -4.02 10.79 9.14
N LEU A 42 -4.61 11.56 10.07
CA LEU A 42 -4.28 11.59 11.49
C LEU A 42 -5.50 11.35 12.42
N SER A 43 -6.65 10.98 11.85
CA SER A 43 -7.89 10.71 12.58
C SER A 43 -7.81 9.50 13.55
N ILE A 44 -6.90 8.55 13.31
CA ILE A 44 -6.65 7.36 14.14
C ILE A 44 -5.28 7.47 14.79
N THR A 45 -5.28 7.97 16.03
CA THR A 45 -4.06 8.25 16.79
C THR A 45 -3.38 7.01 17.38
N GLU A 46 -4.10 5.89 17.48
CA GLU A 46 -3.59 4.66 18.06
C GLU A 46 -3.08 3.67 17.02
N TRP A 47 -1.95 3.05 17.34
CA TRP A 47 -1.41 1.93 16.57
C TRP A 47 -1.90 0.60 17.12
N GLN A 48 -2.95 0.06 16.51
CA GLN A 48 -3.51 -1.25 16.84
C GLN A 48 -3.43 -2.20 15.62
N PRO A 49 -2.32 -2.96 15.45
CA PRO A 49 -2.12 -3.80 14.26
C PRO A 49 -3.22 -4.84 14.04
N LEU A 50 -3.67 -5.49 15.12
CA LEU A 50 -4.69 -6.55 15.06
C LEU A 50 -6.10 -6.00 15.36
N ARG A 51 -6.29 -5.39 16.54
CA ARG A 51 -7.62 -4.92 16.99
C ARG A 51 -8.19 -3.79 16.14
N GLY A 52 -7.34 -2.96 15.54
CA GLY A 52 -7.77 -1.87 14.65
C GLY A 52 -8.38 -2.33 13.33
N ALA A 53 -8.50 -3.64 13.07
CA ALA A 53 -9.34 -4.17 12.00
C ALA A 53 -10.84 -4.04 12.30
N ILE A 54 -11.21 -3.86 13.57
CA ILE A 54 -12.59 -3.64 14.01
C ILE A 54 -12.74 -2.12 14.27
N PRO A 55 -13.64 -1.42 13.57
CA PRO A 55 -13.90 0.00 13.83
C PRO A 55 -14.69 0.17 15.14
N PRO A 56 -14.85 1.39 15.67
CA PRO A 56 -15.73 1.65 16.81
C PRO A 56 -17.16 1.18 16.51
N LEU A 57 -17.73 0.37 17.41
CA LEU A 57 -19.04 -0.28 17.19
C LEU A 57 -20.16 0.34 18.04
N SER A 58 -19.81 0.99 19.14
CA SER A 58 -20.77 1.70 20.00
C SER A 58 -20.55 3.20 19.97
N GLU A 59 -21.58 3.96 20.37
CA GLU A 59 -21.46 5.42 20.50
C GLU A 59 -20.39 5.81 21.54
N ALA A 60 -20.23 5.03 22.62
CA ALA A 60 -19.18 5.24 23.60
C ALA A 60 -17.77 5.06 23.00
N ASP A 61 -17.56 4.06 22.14
CA ASP A 61 -16.28 3.85 21.45
C ASP A 61 -15.97 5.01 20.49
N TRP A 62 -16.98 5.50 19.77
CA TRP A 62 -16.85 6.65 18.89
C TRP A 62 -16.46 7.91 19.64
N GLN A 63 -17.11 8.18 20.78
CA GLN A 63 -16.75 9.31 21.63
C GLN A 63 -15.32 9.18 22.18
N ALA A 64 -14.93 7.99 22.64
CA ALA A 64 -13.58 7.75 23.14
C ALA A 64 -12.50 7.96 22.07
N ALA A 65 -12.74 7.54 20.82
CA ALA A 65 -11.84 7.80 19.70
C ALA A 65 -11.79 9.30 19.37
N PHE A 66 -12.93 9.98 19.40
CA PHE A 66 -13.02 11.41 19.11
C PHE A 66 -12.32 12.27 20.17
N GLU A 67 -12.47 11.94 21.45
CA GLU A 67 -11.75 12.62 22.54
C GLU A 67 -10.23 12.48 22.39
N LYS A 68 -9.73 11.32 21.95
CA LYS A 68 -8.30 11.16 21.64
C LYS A 68 -7.86 12.04 20.47
N TYR A 69 -8.68 12.13 19.42
CA TYR A 69 -8.40 12.98 18.27
C TYR A 69 -8.34 14.46 18.66
N LYS A 70 -9.24 14.96 19.51
CA LYS A 70 -9.23 16.37 19.99
C LYS A 70 -7.92 16.80 20.68
N LEU A 71 -7.11 15.84 21.14
CA LEU A 71 -5.84 16.11 21.80
C LEU A 71 -4.68 16.41 20.82
N ILE A 72 -4.83 16.13 19.53
CA ILE A 72 -3.76 16.30 18.55
C ILE A 72 -3.77 17.70 17.91
N PRO A 73 -2.62 18.19 17.39
CA PRO A 73 -2.53 19.51 16.79
C PRO A 73 -3.53 19.75 15.65
N GLU A 74 -3.72 18.79 14.75
CA GLU A 74 -4.66 18.90 13.61
C GLU A 74 -6.09 19.22 14.08
N ALA A 75 -6.56 18.56 15.15
CA ALA A 75 -7.89 18.81 15.72
C ALA A 75 -8.03 20.20 16.35
N GLN A 76 -6.93 20.74 16.91
CA GLN A 76 -6.93 22.03 17.59
C GLN A 76 -6.78 23.21 16.63
N THR A 77 -6.05 23.04 15.53
CA THR A 77 -5.70 24.14 14.62
C THR A 77 -6.46 24.12 13.31
N VAL A 78 -6.68 22.94 12.71
CA VAL A 78 -7.32 22.79 11.40
C VAL A 78 -8.79 22.47 11.58
N ASN A 79 -9.09 21.51 12.44
CA ASN A 79 -10.42 20.95 12.63
C ASN A 79 -11.09 21.44 13.94
N ALA A 80 -10.81 22.68 14.33
CA ALA A 80 -11.32 23.27 15.56
C ALA A 80 -12.86 23.34 15.55
N GLY A 81 -13.49 22.80 16.60
CA GLY A 81 -14.95 22.77 16.71
C GLY A 81 -15.64 21.70 15.86
N MET A 82 -14.89 20.77 15.27
CA MET A 82 -15.43 19.62 14.53
C MET A 82 -16.48 18.86 15.34
N SER A 83 -17.54 18.42 14.66
CA SER A 83 -18.57 17.55 15.22
C SER A 83 -18.17 16.07 15.16
N LEU A 84 -18.84 15.21 15.94
CA LEU A 84 -18.61 13.77 15.86
C LEU A 84 -18.93 13.20 14.46
N ALA A 85 -19.90 13.76 13.75
CA ALA A 85 -20.28 13.30 12.42
C ALA A 85 -19.16 13.54 11.40
N GLU A 86 -18.53 14.73 11.46
CA GLU A 86 -17.37 15.07 10.63
C GLU A 86 -16.14 14.22 11.00
N PHE A 87 -15.92 13.99 12.30
CA PHE A 87 -14.89 13.05 12.75
C PHE A 87 -15.09 11.63 12.20
N LYS A 88 -16.32 11.10 12.25
CA LYS A 88 -16.66 9.79 11.68
C LYS A 88 -16.32 9.73 10.18
N PHE A 89 -16.56 10.81 9.43
CA PHE A 89 -16.22 10.87 8.01
C PHE A 89 -14.72 10.69 7.76
N ILE A 90 -13.86 11.47 8.43
CA ILE A 90 -12.40 11.36 8.26
C ILE A 90 -11.88 10.01 8.79
N TYR A 91 -12.43 9.53 9.90
CA TYR A 91 -12.09 8.24 10.49
C TYR A 91 -12.30 7.09 9.50
N TRP A 92 -13.42 7.09 8.77
CA TRP A 92 -13.74 6.02 7.82
C TRP A 92 -12.75 5.93 6.67
N TRP A 93 -12.23 7.06 6.17
CA TRP A 93 -11.20 7.05 5.15
C TRP A 93 -9.91 6.43 5.65
N GLU A 94 -9.43 6.88 6.81
CA GLU A 94 -8.20 6.35 7.38
C GLU A 94 -8.33 4.88 7.78
N TRP A 95 -9.45 4.50 8.40
CA TRP A 95 -9.74 3.13 8.76
C TRP A 95 -9.77 2.24 7.52
N SER A 96 -10.44 2.66 6.44
CA SER A 96 -10.53 1.90 5.19
C SER A 96 -9.16 1.70 4.55
N HIS A 97 -8.33 2.75 4.54
CA HIS A 97 -6.95 2.68 4.05
C HIS A 97 -6.12 1.68 4.86
N ARG A 98 -6.16 1.77 6.20
CA ARG A 98 -5.43 0.87 7.10
C ARG A 98 -5.96 -0.57 7.01
N PHE A 99 -7.27 -0.75 6.89
CA PHE A 99 -7.92 -2.06 6.75
C PHE A 99 -7.50 -2.72 5.43
N LEU A 100 -7.56 -1.99 4.31
CA LEU A 100 -7.13 -2.48 3.01
C LEU A 100 -5.65 -2.88 3.02
N GLY A 101 -4.77 -2.12 3.67
CA GLY A 101 -3.37 -2.49 3.86
C GLY A 101 -3.18 -3.82 4.59
N ARG A 102 -3.95 -4.08 5.66
CA ARG A 102 -3.93 -5.37 6.38
C ARG A 102 -4.46 -6.50 5.51
N PHE A 103 -5.55 -6.27 4.80
CA PHE A 103 -6.14 -7.24 3.89
C PHE A 103 -5.15 -7.63 2.78
N ILE A 104 -4.45 -6.66 2.19
CA ILE A 104 -3.38 -6.89 1.20
C ILE A 104 -2.27 -7.78 1.80
N GLY A 105 -1.85 -7.52 3.03
CA GLY A 105 -0.85 -8.34 3.71
C GLY A 105 -1.27 -9.81 3.81
N LEU A 106 -2.51 -10.07 4.23
CA LEU A 106 -3.06 -11.43 4.31
C LEU A 106 -3.28 -12.07 2.93
N ALA A 107 -3.84 -11.32 1.98
CA ALA A 107 -4.10 -11.74 0.61
C ALA A 107 -2.82 -12.06 -0.16
N PHE A 108 -1.68 -11.50 0.25
CA PHE A 108 -0.37 -11.88 -0.27
C PHE A 108 0.22 -13.08 0.49
N PHE A 109 0.21 -13.04 1.82
CA PHE A 109 0.87 -14.05 2.66
C PHE A 109 0.26 -15.45 2.52
N LEU A 110 -1.07 -15.56 2.51
CA LEU A 110 -1.75 -16.87 2.48
C LEU A 110 -1.50 -17.62 1.16
N PRO A 111 -1.70 -17.03 -0.04
CA PRO A 111 -1.41 -17.72 -1.29
C PRO A 111 0.09 -17.96 -1.50
N LEU A 112 0.97 -17.03 -1.11
CA LEU A 112 2.42 -17.25 -1.17
C LEU A 112 2.82 -18.51 -0.40
N THR A 113 2.34 -18.62 0.85
CA THR A 113 2.62 -19.76 1.72
C THR A 113 2.07 -21.06 1.13
N PHE A 114 0.83 -21.02 0.63
CA PHE A 114 0.21 -22.16 -0.05
C PHE A 114 1.04 -22.62 -1.26
N PHE A 115 1.39 -21.71 -2.17
CA PHE A 115 2.17 -22.05 -3.37
C PHE A 115 3.58 -22.55 -3.03
N ALA A 116 4.21 -22.01 -1.99
CA ALA A 116 5.51 -22.45 -1.52
C ALA A 116 5.47 -23.88 -0.95
N ILE A 117 4.50 -24.17 -0.06
CA ILE A 117 4.32 -25.51 0.54
C ILE A 117 4.00 -26.55 -0.53
N ARG A 118 3.13 -26.18 -1.49
CA ARG A 118 2.76 -27.04 -2.63
C ARG A 118 3.85 -27.15 -3.69
N ARG A 119 5.00 -26.49 -3.51
CA ARG A 119 6.13 -26.44 -4.47
C ARG A 119 5.70 -26.02 -5.88
N MET A 120 4.70 -25.14 -5.98
CA MET A 120 4.16 -24.64 -7.25
C MET A 120 4.99 -23.49 -7.84
N ILE A 121 5.95 -22.95 -7.08
CA ILE A 121 6.81 -21.84 -7.49
C ILE A 121 8.29 -22.24 -7.46
N SER A 122 9.03 -21.82 -8.48
CA SER A 122 10.49 -22.04 -8.53
C SER A 122 11.20 -21.23 -7.45
N ARG A 123 12.41 -21.65 -7.04
CA ARG A 123 13.22 -20.91 -6.06
C ARG A 123 13.46 -19.45 -6.47
N ARG A 124 13.69 -19.20 -7.76
CA ARG A 124 13.87 -17.85 -8.30
C ARG A 124 12.59 -17.00 -8.13
N LEU A 125 11.43 -17.55 -8.47
CA LEU A 125 10.16 -16.87 -8.32
C LEU A 125 9.84 -16.60 -6.85
N LEU A 126 10.06 -17.60 -5.98
CA LEU A 126 9.91 -17.44 -4.53
C LEU A 126 10.74 -16.27 -3.98
N MET A 127 12.02 -16.15 -4.36
CA MET A 127 12.86 -15.03 -3.90
C MET A 127 12.31 -13.67 -4.36
N ARG A 128 11.79 -13.56 -5.60
CA ARG A 128 11.15 -12.33 -6.09
C ARG A 128 9.89 -11.99 -5.30
N LEU A 129 9.05 -13.00 -5.02
CA LEU A 129 7.82 -12.81 -4.24
C LEU A 129 8.11 -12.45 -2.79
N LEU A 130 9.13 -13.06 -2.17
CA LEU A 130 9.58 -12.69 -0.82
C LEU A 130 10.13 -11.26 -0.78
N LEU A 131 10.88 -10.83 -1.80
CA LEU A 131 11.33 -9.43 -1.89
C LEU A 131 10.14 -8.47 -1.95
N ILE A 132 9.12 -8.76 -2.78
CA ILE A 132 7.89 -7.96 -2.86
C ILE A 132 7.16 -7.96 -1.52
N PHE A 133 7.09 -9.11 -0.82
CA PHE A 133 6.48 -9.21 0.50
C PHE A 133 7.20 -8.33 1.54
N VAL A 134 8.53 -8.39 1.58
CA VAL A 134 9.34 -7.55 2.47
C VAL A 134 9.17 -6.07 2.14
N LEU A 135 9.16 -5.69 0.86
CA LEU A 135 8.86 -4.32 0.43
C LEU A 135 7.45 -3.88 0.88
N GLY A 136 6.46 -4.77 0.81
CA GLY A 136 5.11 -4.50 1.35
C GLY A 136 5.10 -4.30 2.86
N GLY A 137 5.89 -5.07 3.62
CA GLY A 137 6.08 -4.85 5.05
C GLY A 137 6.73 -3.50 5.36
N LEU A 138 7.79 -3.14 4.62
CA LEU A 138 8.45 -1.83 4.72
C LEU A 138 7.51 -0.69 4.33
N GLN A 139 6.65 -0.90 3.34
CA GLN A 139 5.61 0.07 2.96
C GLN A 139 4.66 0.34 4.13
N GLY A 140 4.18 -0.72 4.80
CA GLY A 140 3.35 -0.58 6.01
C GLY A 140 4.08 0.16 7.14
N ALA A 141 5.36 -0.17 7.38
CA ALA A 141 6.19 0.51 8.38
C ALA A 141 6.39 2.00 8.06
N LEU A 142 6.59 2.34 6.79
CA LEU A 142 6.70 3.72 6.33
C LEU A 142 5.37 4.48 6.52
N GLY A 143 4.23 3.84 6.24
CA GLY A 143 2.91 4.42 6.50
C GLY A 143 2.64 4.66 7.99
N TRP A 144 3.07 3.75 8.87
CA TRP A 144 3.04 3.98 10.30
C TRP A 144 3.92 5.17 10.72
N TYR A 145 5.15 5.25 10.21
CA TYR A 145 6.08 6.35 10.50
C TYR A 145 5.57 7.72 10.02
N MET A 146 4.81 7.75 8.93
CA MET A 146 4.09 8.94 8.47
C MET A 146 3.11 9.45 9.52
N VAL A 147 2.20 8.58 9.99
CA VAL A 147 1.19 8.97 10.98
C VAL A 147 1.83 9.34 12.31
N ALA A 148 2.71 8.49 12.85
CA ALA A 148 3.31 8.69 14.16
C ALA A 148 3.98 10.06 14.31
N SER A 149 4.53 10.60 13.22
CA SER A 149 5.17 11.91 13.22
C SER A 149 4.25 13.13 13.12
N GLY A 150 3.03 12.94 12.61
CA GLY A 150 2.03 14.00 12.55
C GLY A 150 1.28 14.17 13.88
N LEU A 151 1.54 13.32 14.88
CA LEU A 151 0.82 13.36 16.16
C LEU A 151 1.46 14.29 17.21
N VAL A 152 2.71 14.72 17.04
CA VAL A 152 3.45 15.47 18.07
C VAL A 152 3.94 16.83 17.56
N ASP A 153 4.75 16.84 16.49
CA ASP A 153 5.54 18.02 16.11
C ASP A 153 4.97 18.81 14.92
N ARG A 154 3.92 18.29 14.25
CA ARG A 154 3.37 18.85 13.01
C ARG A 154 1.85 18.71 12.96
N VAL A 155 1.21 19.55 12.18
CA VAL A 155 -0.24 19.48 11.89
C VAL A 155 -0.55 18.53 10.74
N ASP A 156 0.47 18.00 10.06
CA ASP A 156 0.33 17.17 8.86
C ASP A 156 1.44 16.11 8.71
N VAL A 157 1.24 15.23 7.73
CA VAL A 157 2.25 14.26 7.33
C VAL A 157 3.25 14.91 6.38
N SER A 158 4.53 14.87 6.74
CA SER A 158 5.60 15.43 5.90
C SER A 158 5.58 14.93 4.45
N GLN A 159 5.64 15.88 3.51
CA GLN A 159 5.72 15.67 2.07
C GLN A 159 6.84 14.72 1.63
N TYR A 160 7.97 14.72 2.33
CA TYR A 160 9.07 13.80 2.04
C TYR A 160 8.67 12.34 2.30
N ARG A 161 7.90 12.09 3.36
CA ARG A 161 7.44 10.75 3.72
C ARG A 161 6.29 10.31 2.82
N LEU A 162 5.39 11.24 2.49
CA LEU A 162 4.33 11.03 1.51
C LEU A 162 4.90 10.62 0.15
N ALA A 163 5.86 11.38 -0.37
CA ALA A 163 6.53 11.07 -1.62
C ALA A 163 7.24 9.70 -1.57
N ALA A 164 7.98 9.41 -0.49
CA ALA A 164 8.62 8.11 -0.31
C ALA A 164 7.61 6.96 -0.28
N HIS A 165 6.50 7.11 0.44
CA HIS A 165 5.47 6.08 0.59
C HIS A 165 4.74 5.82 -0.74
N LEU A 166 4.35 6.88 -1.46
CA LEU A 166 3.74 6.75 -2.78
C LEU A 166 4.71 6.09 -3.77
N THR A 167 5.98 6.48 -3.76
CA THR A 167 7.00 5.92 -4.68
C THR A 167 7.17 4.42 -4.44
N VAL A 168 7.30 3.99 -3.18
CA VAL A 168 7.43 2.58 -2.86
C VAL A 168 6.15 1.79 -3.20
N ALA A 169 4.96 2.35 -2.98
CA ALA A 169 3.70 1.72 -3.42
C ALA A 169 3.68 1.46 -4.94
N VAL A 170 4.10 2.45 -5.74
CA VAL A 170 4.13 2.33 -7.21
C VAL A 170 5.21 1.34 -7.66
N LEU A 171 6.35 1.27 -6.98
CA LEU A 171 7.37 0.25 -7.24
C LEU A 171 6.84 -1.17 -6.96
N ILE A 172 6.10 -1.37 -5.86
CA ILE A 172 5.45 -2.65 -5.55
C ILE A 172 4.43 -3.00 -6.63
N PHE A 173 3.56 -2.05 -7.02
CA PHE A 173 2.58 -2.24 -8.09
C PHE A 173 3.25 -2.65 -9.41
N GLY A 174 4.30 -1.94 -9.81
CA GLY A 174 5.07 -2.25 -11.01
C GLY A 174 5.74 -3.63 -10.92
N ALA A 175 6.29 -4.00 -9.76
CA ALA A 175 6.91 -5.31 -9.54
C ALA A 175 5.90 -6.46 -9.63
N LEU A 176 4.69 -6.30 -9.08
CA LEU A 176 3.60 -7.28 -9.18
C LEU A 176 3.22 -7.53 -10.64
N LEU A 177 2.98 -6.45 -11.40
CA LEU A 177 2.66 -6.54 -12.83
C LEU A 177 3.81 -7.14 -13.63
N TRP A 178 5.04 -6.73 -13.35
CA TRP A 178 6.23 -7.27 -14.00
C TRP A 178 6.32 -8.78 -13.83
N VAL A 179 6.20 -9.28 -12.59
CA VAL A 179 6.26 -10.73 -12.34
C VAL A 179 5.06 -11.44 -12.97
N ALA A 180 3.86 -10.88 -12.89
CA ALA A 180 2.67 -11.47 -13.51
C ALA A 180 2.80 -11.62 -15.04
N PHE A 181 3.36 -10.61 -15.71
CA PHE A 181 3.57 -10.63 -17.16
C PHE A 181 4.76 -11.50 -17.57
N ASP A 182 5.83 -11.55 -16.78
CA ASP A 182 6.98 -12.45 -17.01
C ASP A 182 6.56 -13.94 -16.98
N LEU A 183 5.49 -14.28 -16.24
CA LEU A 183 4.90 -15.63 -16.21
C LEU A 183 3.95 -15.90 -17.38
N GLY A 184 3.39 -14.87 -18.02
CA GLY A 184 2.28 -14.99 -18.97
C GLY A 184 2.65 -14.83 -20.43
N PHE A 185 3.84 -14.30 -20.73
CA PHE A 185 4.26 -14.01 -22.10
C PHE A 185 5.55 -14.75 -22.45
N VAL A 186 5.51 -15.55 -23.52
CA VAL A 186 6.73 -16.02 -24.17
C VAL A 186 7.44 -14.79 -24.73
N ARG A 187 8.73 -14.65 -24.42
CA ARG A 187 9.52 -13.48 -24.80
C ARG A 187 9.77 -13.47 -26.31
N GLN A 188 8.83 -12.93 -27.07
CA GLN A 188 8.95 -12.83 -28.52
C GLN A 188 9.65 -11.50 -28.86
N TRP A 189 10.83 -11.61 -29.50
CA TRP A 189 11.62 -10.52 -30.11
C TRP A 189 11.85 -9.26 -29.25
N ARG A 190 13.05 -9.16 -28.65
CA ARG A 190 13.45 -8.01 -27.83
C ARG A 190 14.19 -6.96 -28.67
N ASN A 191 13.50 -5.91 -29.11
CA ASN A 191 14.15 -4.74 -29.69
C ASN A 191 14.85 -3.92 -28.59
N ALA A 192 16.18 -3.83 -28.65
CA ALA A 192 17.00 -3.17 -27.63
C ALA A 192 16.78 -1.65 -27.54
N ARG A 193 16.41 -0.98 -28.63
CA ARG A 193 16.07 0.46 -28.60
C ARG A 193 14.73 0.67 -27.90
N LEU A 194 13.70 -0.09 -28.28
CA LEU A 194 12.39 -0.01 -27.64
C LEU A 194 12.45 -0.39 -26.16
N SER A 195 13.26 -1.39 -25.79
CA SER A 195 13.45 -1.77 -24.38
C SER A 195 14.09 -0.65 -23.56
N ARG A 196 15.12 0.03 -24.11
CA ARG A 196 15.74 1.18 -23.45
C ARG A 196 14.78 2.36 -23.32
N LEU A 197 14.02 2.64 -24.38
CA LEU A 197 13.00 3.70 -24.36
C LEU A 197 11.91 3.40 -23.31
N ALA A 198 11.43 2.16 -23.23
CA ALA A 198 10.44 1.76 -22.24
C ALA A 198 10.97 1.92 -20.80
N ILE A 199 12.21 1.49 -20.52
CA ILE A 199 12.84 1.69 -19.21
C ILE A 199 12.95 3.18 -18.90
N PHE A 200 13.39 3.99 -19.86
CA PHE A 200 13.50 5.44 -19.68
C PHE A 200 12.12 6.07 -19.38
N MET A 201 11.07 5.69 -20.10
CA MET A 201 9.70 6.17 -19.84
C MET A 201 9.19 5.75 -18.46
N VAL A 202 9.46 4.52 -18.03
CA VAL A 202 9.12 4.08 -16.66
C VAL A 202 9.84 4.92 -15.62
N LEU A 203 11.14 5.22 -15.81
CA LEU A 203 11.90 6.07 -14.90
C LEU A 203 11.36 7.50 -14.87
N LEU A 204 10.98 8.06 -16.03
CA LEU A 204 10.34 9.39 -16.09
C LEU A 204 8.99 9.41 -15.38
N ILE A 205 8.15 8.39 -15.56
CA ILE A 205 6.86 8.29 -14.87
C ILE A 205 7.08 8.18 -13.35
N LEU A 206 8.04 7.37 -12.89
CA LEU A 206 8.38 7.27 -11.47
C LEU A 206 8.87 8.61 -10.91
N LEU A 207 9.71 9.33 -11.65
CA LEU A 207 10.17 10.66 -11.26
C LEU A 207 9.00 11.65 -11.19
N GLN A 208 8.09 11.63 -12.16
CA GLN A 208 6.91 12.48 -12.17
C GLN A 208 5.98 12.21 -10.98
N ILE A 209 5.76 10.93 -10.65
CA ILE A 209 4.95 10.54 -9.49
C ILE A 209 5.61 10.99 -8.18
N ALA A 210 6.93 10.78 -8.05
CA ALA A 210 7.67 11.24 -6.88
C ALA A 210 7.62 12.77 -6.74
N ALA A 211 7.81 13.51 -7.84
CA ALA A 211 7.67 14.96 -7.89
C ALA A 211 6.27 15.41 -7.47
N GLY A 212 5.21 14.76 -7.97
CA GLY A 212 3.83 15.02 -7.54
C GLY A 212 3.63 14.79 -6.04
N GLY A 213 4.22 13.73 -5.48
CA GLY A 213 4.19 13.46 -4.04
C GLY A 213 4.85 14.54 -3.19
N PHE A 214 5.93 15.16 -3.69
CA PHE A 214 6.56 16.29 -3.00
C PHE A 214 5.69 17.55 -3.00
N VAL A 215 4.98 17.82 -4.09
CA VAL A 215 4.11 19.00 -4.21
C VAL A 215 2.80 18.82 -3.44
N ALA A 216 2.28 17.59 -3.33
CA ALA A 216 1.02 17.30 -2.63
C ALA A 216 1.08 17.47 -1.09
N GLY A 217 2.26 17.71 -0.52
CA GLY A 217 2.43 18.03 0.90
C GLY A 217 3.02 19.42 1.15
N LEU A 218 2.93 20.32 0.17
CA LEU A 218 3.10 21.77 0.36
C LEU A 218 1.74 22.40 0.63
#